data_AF-A0A653CEJ4-F1
#
_entry.id   AF-A0A653CEJ4-F1
#
_cell.length_a   1.000
_cell.length_b   1.000
_cell.length_c   1.000
_cell.angle_alpha   90.00
_cell.angle_beta   90.00
_cell.angle_gamma   90.00
#
_symmetry.space_group_name_H-M   'P 1'
#
loop_
_entity.id
_entity.type
_entity.pdbx_description
1 polymer ?
#
loop_
_entity_poly.entity_id
_entity_poly.type
_entity_poly.pdbx_seq_one_letter_code
_entity_poly.pdbx_strand_id
1 'polypeptide(L)'
;MFFNFNFSTVIIVEDDLEISPDFYEYFLGTYPLLIKDTSLWCISAWNDNGKESLVNSERPDLLYRTDFFPGLGWMLTKSLWMELYTKWPRAYWDDWIRDPLQRKGRSCIRPEISRTRTFGKSGVSNGLFFEKHLKFIKLNEEFVPFTKINLSYLLKENYDREFVKTVYQSPIVNYEDLRNGRVAQEGPVRITYRTREEYKLITKKLGLMDDFKSGVPRTAYKGIVTFHYKNKMVHLAPTANWRGYDVGWS
;
A
#
# COMPACT_ATOMS: atom_id res chain seq x y z
N MET A 1 -25.38 -3.80 4.50
CA MET A 1 -24.73 -2.83 5.41
C MET A 1 -25.24 -1.41 5.18
N PHE A 2 -24.91 -0.76 4.06
CA PHE A 2 -25.25 0.66 3.84
C PHE A 2 -26.75 0.98 3.67
N PHE A 3 -27.52 0.10 3.02
CA PHE A 3 -28.97 0.31 2.81
C PHE A 3 -29.80 -0.12 4.03
N ASN A 4 -29.57 -1.34 4.52
CA ASN A 4 -30.41 -1.92 5.58
C ASN A 4 -30.05 -1.41 6.99
N PHE A 5 -28.76 -1.18 7.27
CA PHE A 5 -28.30 -0.77 8.61
C PHE A 5 -27.90 0.72 8.67
N ASN A 6 -27.92 1.41 7.53
CA ASN A 6 -27.65 2.84 7.42
C ASN A 6 -26.31 3.33 8.01
N PHE A 7 -25.29 2.46 8.08
CA PHE A 7 -23.95 2.88 8.47
C PHE A 7 -23.38 3.90 7.48
N SER A 8 -22.65 4.89 7.98
CA SER A 8 -21.94 5.88 7.16
C SER A 8 -20.61 5.35 6.61
N THR A 9 -20.02 4.37 7.29
CA THR A 9 -18.71 3.78 6.98
C THR A 9 -18.68 2.36 7.50
N VAL A 10 -17.99 1.47 6.80
CA VAL A 10 -17.79 0.08 7.22
C VAL A 10 -16.35 -0.35 6.98
N ILE A 11 -15.91 -1.35 7.73
CA ILE A 11 -14.65 -2.07 7.51
C ILE A 11 -15.02 -3.45 6.95
N ILE A 12 -14.45 -3.83 5.83
CA ILE A 12 -14.64 -5.12 5.16
C ILE A 12 -13.46 -6.01 5.49
N VAL A 13 -13.75 -7.19 6.04
CA VAL A 13 -12.78 -8.23 6.41
C VAL A 13 -13.28 -9.54 5.83
N GLU A 14 -12.41 -10.25 5.11
CA GLU A 14 -12.68 -11.61 4.62
C GLU A 14 -12.54 -12.61 5.77
N ASP A 15 -13.20 -13.75 5.68
CA ASP A 15 -13.26 -14.77 6.73
C ASP A 15 -11.93 -15.49 6.97
N ASP A 16 -10.99 -15.38 6.03
CA ASP A 16 -9.66 -15.96 6.08
C ASP A 16 -8.58 -14.99 6.62
N LEU A 17 -8.99 -13.88 7.23
CA LEU A 17 -8.08 -12.86 7.78
C LEU A 17 -8.01 -12.90 9.31
N GLU A 18 -6.79 -12.98 9.81
CA GLU A 18 -6.45 -12.67 11.20
C GLU A 18 -6.16 -11.17 11.33
N ILE A 19 -6.60 -10.53 12.42
CA ILE A 19 -6.42 -9.10 12.68
C ILE A 19 -5.40 -8.84 13.81
N SER A 20 -4.70 -7.71 13.74
CA SER A 20 -3.73 -7.30 14.76
C SER A 20 -4.40 -6.76 16.04
N PRO A 21 -3.66 -6.68 17.18
CA PRO A 21 -4.18 -6.12 18.43
C PRO A 21 -4.67 -4.66 18.32
N ASP A 22 -4.09 -3.88 17.40
CA ASP A 22 -4.42 -2.48 17.14
C ASP A 22 -5.35 -2.27 15.93
N PHE A 23 -5.95 -3.32 15.36
CA PHE A 23 -6.73 -3.22 14.12
C PHE A 23 -7.83 -2.14 14.19
N TYR A 24 -8.64 -2.15 15.24
CA TYR A 24 -9.70 -1.15 15.41
C TYR A 24 -9.15 0.25 15.75
N GLU A 25 -8.08 0.31 16.55
CA GLU A 25 -7.40 1.56 16.90
C GLU A 25 -6.81 2.25 15.65
N TYR A 26 -6.25 1.48 14.73
CA TYR A 26 -5.77 1.94 13.43
C TYR A 26 -6.89 2.57 12.59
N PHE A 27 -8.03 1.88 12.43
CA PHE A 27 -9.15 2.44 11.68
C PHE A 27 -9.76 3.65 12.37
N LEU A 28 -9.86 3.65 13.71
CA LEU A 28 -10.39 4.78 14.46
C LEU A 28 -9.51 6.02 14.33
N GLY A 29 -8.18 5.87 14.43
CA GLY A 29 -7.23 6.98 14.29
C GLY A 29 -7.14 7.54 12.86
N THR A 30 -7.35 6.70 11.85
CA THR A 30 -7.25 7.09 10.44
C THR A 30 -8.59 7.51 9.83
N TYR A 31 -9.72 7.14 10.42
CA TYR A 31 -11.08 7.51 9.97
C TYR A 31 -11.27 9.02 9.70
N PRO A 32 -10.83 9.95 10.57
CA PRO A 32 -10.96 11.38 10.30
C PRO A 32 -10.27 11.83 9.01
N LEU A 33 -9.18 11.17 8.61
CA LEU A 33 -8.48 11.48 7.36
C LEU A 33 -9.31 11.08 6.14
N LEU A 34 -9.92 9.89 6.17
CA LEU A 34 -10.78 9.40 5.07
C LEU A 34 -12.01 10.29 4.87
N ILE A 35 -12.57 10.84 5.95
CA ILE A 35 -13.70 11.76 5.85
C ILE A 35 -13.29 13.15 5.36
N LYS A 36 -12.12 13.64 5.79
CA LYS A 36 -11.65 15.00 5.49
C LYS A 36 -11.02 15.13 4.09
N ASP A 37 -10.26 14.13 3.64
CA ASP A 37 -9.49 14.18 2.40
C ASP A 37 -10.18 13.41 1.28
N THR A 38 -10.85 14.13 0.37
CA THR A 38 -11.59 13.53 -0.77
C THR A 38 -10.70 12.86 -1.81
N SER A 39 -9.37 13.04 -1.73
CA SER A 39 -8.42 12.28 -2.53
C SER A 39 -8.14 10.89 -1.97
N LEU A 40 -8.58 10.61 -0.73
CA LEU A 40 -8.64 9.27 -0.18
C LEU A 40 -9.99 8.63 -0.50
N TRP A 41 -9.96 7.33 -0.76
CA TRP A 41 -11.17 6.53 -0.93
C TRP A 41 -11.20 5.26 -0.08
N CYS A 42 -10.06 4.86 0.49
CA CYS A 42 -10.04 3.74 1.41
C CYS A 42 -8.90 3.88 2.43
N ILE A 43 -9.01 3.08 3.48
CA ILE A 43 -7.91 2.78 4.39
C ILE A 43 -7.79 1.27 4.37
N SER A 44 -6.61 0.74 4.11
CA SER A 44 -6.35 -0.70 4.12
C SER A 44 -5.43 -1.05 5.26
N ALA A 45 -5.66 -2.20 5.88
CA ALA A 45 -4.83 -2.85 6.87
C ALA A 45 -3.62 -3.57 6.24
N TRP A 46 -3.52 -3.63 4.91
CA TRP A 46 -2.58 -4.49 4.20
C TRP A 46 -1.42 -3.73 3.57
N ASN A 47 -0.21 -4.26 3.76
CA ASN A 47 0.98 -3.92 2.98
C ASN A 47 1.32 -5.09 2.05
N ASP A 48 1.12 -4.91 0.73
CA ASP A 48 1.46 -5.94 -0.28
C ASP A 48 2.94 -6.38 -0.22
N ASN A 49 3.86 -5.48 0.15
CA ASN A 49 5.28 -5.78 0.32
C ASN A 49 5.67 -5.94 1.81
N GLY A 50 4.71 -6.23 2.68
CA GLY A 50 4.86 -6.30 4.14
C GLY A 50 5.55 -7.54 4.69
N LYS A 51 6.49 -8.14 3.95
CA LYS A 51 7.29 -9.27 4.45
C LYS A 51 8.22 -8.79 5.56
N GLU A 52 8.52 -9.63 6.55
CA GLU A 52 9.36 -9.24 7.70
C GLU A 52 10.71 -8.62 7.31
N SER A 53 11.37 -9.14 6.28
CA SER A 53 12.65 -8.61 5.78
C SER A 53 12.53 -7.30 4.99
N LEU A 54 11.29 -6.87 4.68
CA LEU A 54 10.97 -5.71 3.84
C LEU A 54 10.28 -4.57 4.60
N VAL A 55 10.10 -4.73 5.92
CA VAL A 55 9.47 -3.73 6.79
C VAL A 55 10.41 -3.29 7.92
N ASN A 56 10.16 -2.10 8.46
CA ASN A 56 10.79 -1.66 9.70
C ASN A 56 9.94 -2.05 10.90
N SER A 57 10.35 -3.11 11.61
CA SER A 57 9.63 -3.58 12.80
C SER A 57 9.65 -2.59 13.96
N GLU A 58 10.60 -1.65 13.99
CA GLU A 58 10.70 -0.61 15.02
C GLU A 58 9.77 0.58 14.77
N ARG A 59 9.10 0.61 13.61
CA ARG A 59 8.18 1.69 13.22
C ARG A 59 6.80 1.15 12.85
N PRO A 60 6.12 0.45 13.79
CA PRO A 60 4.75 -0.04 13.55
C PRO A 60 3.76 1.12 13.34
N ASP A 61 4.09 2.32 13.80
CA ASP A 61 3.30 3.55 13.66
C ASP A 61 3.32 4.18 12.26
N LEU A 62 4.28 3.79 11.41
CA LEU A 62 4.48 4.44 10.12
C LEU A 62 3.39 4.04 9.12
N LEU A 63 2.72 5.05 8.56
CA LEU A 63 1.69 4.89 7.52
C LEU A 63 2.08 5.64 6.24
N TYR A 64 1.51 5.20 5.13
CA TYR A 64 1.77 5.74 3.79
C TYR A 64 0.47 5.92 3.00
N ARG A 65 0.54 6.73 1.96
CA ARG A 65 -0.44 6.71 0.87
C ARG A 65 -0.04 5.66 -0.17
N THR A 66 -1.02 5.07 -0.85
CA THR A 66 -0.84 4.13 -1.97
C THR A 66 -1.91 4.35 -3.02
N ASP A 67 -1.51 4.37 -4.29
CA ASP A 67 -2.43 4.38 -5.43
C ASP A 67 -2.87 2.97 -5.83
N PHE A 68 -2.18 1.94 -5.33
CA PHE A 68 -2.63 0.56 -5.43
C PHE A 68 -3.70 0.28 -4.37
N PHE A 69 -4.89 -0.17 -4.77
CA PHE A 69 -5.94 -0.62 -3.85
C PHE A 69 -5.60 -2.01 -3.29
N PRO A 70 -5.27 -2.14 -1.99
CA PRO A 70 -4.82 -3.41 -1.45
C PRO A 70 -5.96 -4.35 -1.05
N GLY A 71 -7.08 -3.80 -0.54
CA GLY A 71 -8.17 -4.58 0.05
C GLY A 71 -7.78 -5.17 1.41
N LEU A 72 -8.02 -6.48 1.60
CA LEU A 72 -7.53 -7.31 2.72
C LEU A 72 -7.64 -6.67 4.11
N GLY A 73 -8.87 -6.34 4.51
CA GLY A 73 -9.16 -5.52 5.69
C GLY A 73 -9.15 -4.04 5.32
N TRP A 74 -10.28 -3.51 4.88
CA TRP A 74 -10.32 -2.13 4.37
C TRP A 74 -11.60 -1.38 4.72
N MET A 75 -11.47 -0.08 4.94
CA MET A 75 -12.55 0.83 5.31
C MET A 75 -12.99 1.66 4.12
N LEU A 76 -14.31 1.77 3.94
CA LEU A 76 -14.94 2.61 2.92
C LEU A 76 -16.16 3.36 3.44
N THR A 77 -16.47 4.48 2.80
CA THR A 77 -17.62 5.32 3.11
C THR A 77 -18.86 4.90 2.32
N LYS A 78 -20.04 5.29 2.83
CA LYS A 78 -21.31 5.14 2.11
C LYS A 78 -21.30 5.89 0.78
N SER A 79 -20.67 7.06 0.69
CA SER A 79 -20.57 7.82 -0.55
C SER A 79 -19.81 7.07 -1.64
N LEU A 80 -18.68 6.42 -1.28
CA LEU A 80 -17.97 5.56 -2.22
C LEU A 80 -18.84 4.38 -2.65
N TRP A 81 -19.51 3.72 -1.70
CA TRP A 81 -20.40 2.62 -2.05
C TRP A 81 -21.49 3.04 -3.02
N MET A 82 -22.12 4.20 -2.82
CA MET A 82 -23.13 4.76 -3.73
C MET A 82 -22.57 5.05 -5.13
N GLU A 83 -21.29 5.36 -5.25
CA GLU A 83 -20.62 5.50 -6.56
C GLU A 83 -20.41 4.13 -7.25
N LEU A 84 -20.03 3.10 -6.49
CA LEU A 84 -19.60 1.82 -7.05
C LEU A 84 -20.75 0.85 -7.31
N TYR A 85 -21.79 0.83 -6.48
CA TYR A 85 -22.82 -0.22 -6.51
C TYR A 85 -23.61 -0.28 -7.82
N THR A 86 -23.82 0.86 -8.49
CA THR A 86 -24.57 0.93 -9.75
C THR A 86 -23.85 0.29 -10.93
N LYS A 87 -22.53 0.16 -10.82
CA LYS A 87 -21.62 -0.37 -11.85
C LYS A 87 -20.81 -1.55 -11.34
N TRP A 88 -21.27 -2.20 -10.26
CA TRP A 88 -20.56 -3.31 -9.63
C TRP A 88 -20.34 -4.44 -10.64
N PRO A 89 -19.12 -4.98 -10.75
CA PRO A 89 -18.80 -5.98 -11.77
C PRO A 89 -19.37 -7.34 -11.40
N ARG A 90 -19.54 -8.20 -12.41
CA ARG A 90 -20.03 -9.58 -12.20
C ARG A 90 -18.97 -10.49 -11.57
N ALA A 91 -17.69 -10.18 -11.74
CA ALA A 91 -16.55 -10.95 -11.25
C ALA A 91 -15.32 -10.04 -11.08
N TYR A 92 -14.28 -10.54 -10.40
CA TYR A 92 -12.97 -9.87 -10.24
C TYR A 92 -13.10 -8.42 -9.74
N TRP A 93 -13.90 -8.24 -8.69
CA TRP A 93 -14.26 -6.91 -8.16
C TRP A 93 -13.04 -6.11 -7.70
N ASP A 94 -12.01 -6.77 -7.20
CA ASP A 94 -10.79 -6.18 -6.69
C ASP A 94 -9.85 -5.71 -7.82
N ASP A 95 -9.81 -6.41 -8.95
CA ASP A 95 -9.11 -5.94 -10.14
C ASP A 95 -9.90 -4.81 -10.84
N TRP A 96 -11.23 -4.94 -10.92
CA TRP A 96 -12.09 -3.89 -11.45
C TRP A 96 -11.97 -2.58 -10.66
N ILE A 97 -11.95 -2.64 -9.33
CA ILE A 97 -11.87 -1.42 -8.53
C ILE A 97 -10.52 -0.71 -8.75
N ARG A 98 -9.43 -1.46 -8.99
CA ARG A 98 -8.09 -0.90 -9.28
C ARG A 98 -8.03 -0.12 -10.60
N ASP A 99 -8.97 -0.33 -11.51
CA ASP A 99 -9.05 0.35 -12.79
C ASP A 99 -9.15 1.88 -12.63
N PRO A 100 -8.46 2.69 -13.46
CA PRO A 100 -8.52 4.15 -13.39
C PRO A 100 -9.95 4.74 -13.48
N LEU A 101 -10.89 4.10 -14.18
CA LEU A 101 -12.29 4.53 -14.26
C LEU A 101 -13.02 4.43 -12.91
N GLN A 102 -12.54 3.56 -12.02
CA GLN A 102 -13.07 3.38 -10.67
C GLN A 102 -12.25 4.18 -9.67
N ARG A 103 -10.93 4.01 -9.69
CA ARG A 103 -9.99 4.67 -8.78
C ARG A 103 -10.03 6.20 -8.91
N LYS A 104 -10.19 6.74 -10.12
CA LYS A 104 -10.26 8.20 -10.40
C LYS A 104 -9.12 9.00 -9.76
N GLY A 105 -7.91 8.42 -9.75
CA GLY A 105 -6.72 9.06 -9.18
C GLY A 105 -6.72 9.19 -7.65
N ARG A 106 -7.66 8.55 -6.94
CA ARG A 106 -7.69 8.49 -5.47
C ARG A 106 -6.71 7.45 -4.94
N SER A 107 -6.32 7.61 -3.69
CA SER A 107 -5.34 6.77 -2.99
C SER A 107 -5.94 6.18 -1.72
N CYS A 108 -5.35 5.12 -1.20
CA CYS A 108 -5.64 4.62 0.13
C CYS A 108 -4.52 4.96 1.12
N ILE A 109 -4.83 4.92 2.42
CA ILE A 109 -3.80 4.78 3.45
C ILE A 109 -3.49 3.30 3.64
N ARG A 110 -2.20 2.97 3.77
CA ARG A 110 -1.70 1.63 4.11
C ARG A 110 -0.62 1.72 5.19
N PRO A 111 -0.42 0.69 6.03
CA PRO A 111 0.62 0.71 7.04
C PRO A 111 1.99 0.23 6.55
N GLU A 112 3.03 0.48 7.35
CA GLU A 112 4.34 -0.20 7.23
C GLU A 112 4.22 -1.69 7.55
N ILE A 113 3.64 -2.03 8.70
CA ILE A 113 3.38 -3.42 9.12
C ILE A 113 1.87 -3.68 9.02
N SER A 114 1.49 -4.77 8.36
CA SER A 114 0.08 -5.10 8.13
C SER A 114 -0.68 -5.32 9.44
N ARG A 115 -1.93 -4.86 9.47
CA ARG A 115 -2.91 -5.05 10.55
C ARG A 115 -3.79 -6.28 10.30
N THR A 116 -3.56 -6.96 9.18
CA THR A 116 -4.20 -8.21 8.78
C THR A 116 -3.16 -9.18 8.23
N ARG A 117 -3.43 -10.48 8.38
CA ARG A 117 -2.69 -11.58 7.74
C ARG A 117 -3.69 -12.63 7.26
N THR A 118 -3.54 -13.12 6.04
CA THR A 118 -4.38 -14.23 5.54
C THR A 118 -3.81 -15.57 5.99
N PHE A 119 -4.70 -16.49 6.38
CA PHE A 119 -4.40 -17.91 6.58
C PHE A 119 -5.07 -18.81 5.51
N GLY A 120 -5.73 -18.21 4.52
CA GLY A 120 -6.44 -18.88 3.44
C GLY A 120 -5.52 -19.49 2.39
N LYS A 121 -4.95 -20.66 2.67
CA LYS A 121 -4.14 -21.43 1.70
C LYS A 121 -4.96 -21.96 0.52
N SER A 122 -6.21 -22.36 0.79
CA SER A 122 -7.13 -22.91 -0.19
C SER A 122 -8.22 -21.88 -0.49
N GLY A 123 -8.25 -21.36 -1.71
CA GLY A 123 -9.21 -20.35 -2.14
C GLY A 123 -9.32 -20.28 -3.66
N VAL A 124 -10.07 -19.30 -4.17
CA VAL A 124 -10.41 -19.15 -5.61
C VAL A 124 -9.16 -19.00 -6.51
N SER A 125 -8.01 -18.61 -5.94
CA SER A 125 -6.76 -18.35 -6.66
C SER A 125 -5.79 -19.55 -6.78
N ASN A 126 -6.20 -20.77 -6.43
CA ASN A 126 -5.38 -22.00 -6.51
C ASN A 126 -4.04 -21.93 -5.74
N GLY A 127 -3.93 -21.08 -4.70
CA GLY A 127 -2.85 -21.09 -3.70
C GLY A 127 -1.45 -20.62 -4.16
N LEU A 128 -1.15 -20.53 -5.45
CA LEU A 128 0.17 -20.16 -5.97
C LEU A 128 0.65 -18.76 -5.52
N PHE A 129 -0.27 -17.81 -5.46
CA PHE A 129 0.02 -16.44 -5.01
C PHE A 129 0.18 -16.36 -3.48
N PHE A 130 -0.61 -17.16 -2.76
CA PHE A 130 -0.52 -17.31 -1.30
C PHE A 130 0.84 -17.88 -0.88
N GLU A 131 1.28 -18.95 -1.54
CA GLU A 131 2.53 -19.65 -1.22
C GLU A 131 3.79 -18.84 -1.50
N LYS A 132 3.75 -17.91 -2.47
CA LYS A 132 4.91 -17.08 -2.83
C LYS A 132 4.97 -15.74 -2.09
N HIS A 133 3.81 -15.15 -1.78
CA HIS A 133 3.74 -13.78 -1.27
C HIS A 133 2.91 -13.67 0.01
N LEU A 134 1.61 -14.00 -0.04
CA LEU A 134 0.68 -13.58 1.01
C LEU A 134 0.98 -14.20 2.39
N LYS A 135 1.40 -15.46 2.46
CA LYS A 135 1.69 -16.13 3.73
C LYS A 135 2.88 -15.55 4.49
N PHE A 136 3.72 -14.76 3.82
CA PHE A 136 4.92 -14.16 4.39
C PHE A 136 4.70 -12.74 4.90
N ILE A 137 3.49 -12.19 4.74
CA ILE A 137 3.17 -10.85 5.23
C ILE A 137 3.11 -10.87 6.75
N LYS A 138 3.91 -10.00 7.37
CA LYS A 138 4.02 -9.87 8.81
C LYS A 138 2.77 -9.21 9.38
N LEU A 139 2.15 -9.90 10.35
CA LEU A 139 1.09 -9.32 11.19
C LEU A 139 1.74 -8.46 12.27
N ASN A 140 1.20 -7.27 12.49
CA ASN A 140 1.61 -6.43 13.60
C ASN A 140 1.14 -7.03 14.94
N GLU A 141 2.06 -7.13 15.91
CA GLU A 141 1.76 -7.62 17.26
C GLU A 141 1.87 -6.51 18.32
N GLU A 142 2.37 -5.33 17.94
CA GLU A 142 2.56 -4.19 18.85
C GLU A 142 1.39 -3.22 18.79
N PHE A 143 0.83 -2.85 19.95
CA PHE A 143 -0.29 -1.90 19.98
C PHE A 143 0.19 -0.46 19.73
N VAL A 144 -0.29 0.17 18.66
CA VAL A 144 -0.02 1.58 18.36
C VAL A 144 -1.27 2.44 18.63
N PRO A 145 -1.21 3.45 19.51
CA PRO A 145 -2.34 4.30 19.83
C PRO A 145 -2.58 5.39 18.77
N PHE A 146 -2.97 5.00 17.55
CA PHE A 146 -3.15 5.90 16.40
C PHE A 146 -4.09 7.09 16.66
N THR A 147 -5.10 6.95 17.53
CA THR A 147 -5.98 8.06 17.92
C THR A 147 -5.27 9.17 18.67
N LYS A 148 -4.06 8.90 19.19
CA LYS A 148 -3.22 9.85 19.92
C LYS A 148 -2.06 10.40 19.09
N ILE A 149 -1.91 9.95 17.84
CA ILE A 149 -0.81 10.35 16.95
C ILE A 149 -1.31 11.42 15.99
N ASN A 150 -0.49 12.43 15.71
CA ASN A 150 -0.79 13.37 14.64
C ASN A 150 -0.53 12.76 13.26
N LEU A 151 -1.60 12.33 12.60
CA LEU A 151 -1.55 11.75 11.26
C LEU A 151 -1.76 12.77 10.13
N SER A 152 -1.71 14.07 10.41
CA SER A 152 -1.95 15.13 9.40
C SER A 152 -0.95 15.11 8.25
N TYR A 153 0.21 14.46 8.43
CA TYR A 153 1.20 14.26 7.37
C TYR A 153 0.67 13.41 6.20
N LEU A 154 -0.38 12.61 6.42
CA LEU A 154 -1.03 11.78 5.39
C LEU A 154 -2.05 12.52 4.52
N LEU A 155 -2.43 13.75 4.89
CA LEU A 155 -3.27 14.59 4.04
C LEU A 155 -2.52 14.91 2.75
N LYS A 156 -3.19 14.78 1.59
CA LYS A 156 -2.53 14.82 0.28
C LYS A 156 -1.57 15.99 0.09
N GLU A 157 -1.96 17.20 0.48
CA GLU A 157 -1.13 18.41 0.32
C GLU A 157 0.18 18.32 1.11
N ASN A 158 0.13 17.80 2.33
CA ASN A 158 1.31 17.59 3.17
C ASN A 158 2.15 16.44 2.64
N TYR A 159 1.49 15.31 2.33
CA TYR A 159 2.17 14.09 1.89
C TYR A 159 2.88 14.31 0.55
N ASP A 160 2.22 14.91 -0.43
CA ASP A 160 2.82 15.17 -1.75
C ASP A 160 4.05 16.06 -1.66
N ARG A 161 4.01 17.10 -0.84
CA ARG A 161 5.12 18.04 -0.68
C ARG A 161 6.32 17.36 -0.04
N GLU A 162 6.14 16.71 1.12
CA GLU A 162 7.26 16.17 1.88
C GLU A 162 7.76 14.83 1.34
N PHE A 163 6.85 13.91 0.97
CA PHE A 163 7.22 12.56 0.52
C PHE A 163 7.97 12.61 -0.81
N VAL A 164 7.42 13.32 -1.81
CA VAL A 164 8.06 13.42 -3.14
C VAL A 164 9.42 14.11 -3.03
N LYS A 165 9.50 15.21 -2.26
CA LYS A 165 10.76 15.89 -1.99
C LYS A 165 11.78 14.95 -1.37
N THR A 166 11.42 14.23 -0.30
CA THR A 166 12.30 13.28 0.38
C THR A 166 12.80 12.20 -0.58
N VAL A 167 11.91 11.59 -1.36
CA VAL A 167 12.26 10.52 -2.32
C VAL A 167 13.25 11.02 -3.37
N TYR A 168 12.99 12.17 -3.99
CA TYR A 168 13.84 12.65 -5.09
C TYR A 168 15.13 13.34 -4.62
N GLN A 169 15.19 13.81 -3.36
CA GLN A 169 16.42 14.27 -2.71
C GLN A 169 17.27 13.13 -2.14
N SER A 170 16.71 11.94 -1.96
CA SER A 170 17.47 10.76 -1.50
C SER A 170 18.56 10.37 -2.52
N PRO A 171 19.76 9.96 -2.06
CA PRO A 171 20.85 9.56 -2.94
C PRO A 171 20.46 8.35 -3.77
N ILE A 172 20.86 8.38 -5.04
CA ILE A 172 20.63 7.28 -5.97
C ILE A 172 21.67 6.18 -5.71
N VAL A 173 21.20 4.95 -5.52
CA VAL A 173 22.05 3.77 -5.36
C VAL A 173 21.66 2.70 -6.37
N ASN A 174 22.58 1.77 -6.65
CA ASN A 174 22.25 0.55 -7.39
C ASN A 174 22.00 -0.62 -6.42
N TYR A 175 21.40 -1.69 -6.94
CA TYR A 175 21.07 -2.87 -6.14
C TYR A 175 22.31 -3.55 -5.53
N GLU A 176 23.43 -3.62 -6.25
CA GLU A 176 24.63 -4.32 -5.74
C GLU A 176 25.25 -3.57 -4.55
N ASP A 177 25.26 -2.25 -4.57
CA ASP A 177 25.73 -1.45 -3.45
C ASP A 177 24.82 -1.58 -2.23
N LEU A 178 23.49 -1.54 -2.45
CA LEU A 178 22.51 -1.79 -1.40
C LEU A 178 22.67 -3.20 -0.80
N ARG A 179 22.78 -4.23 -1.64
CA ARG A 179 22.94 -5.63 -1.23
C ARG A 179 24.18 -5.84 -0.39
N ASN A 180 25.30 -5.25 -0.79
CA ASN A 180 26.60 -5.40 -0.14
C ASN A 180 26.83 -4.41 1.01
N GLY A 181 25.84 -3.57 1.35
CA GLY A 181 25.97 -2.58 2.42
C GLY A 181 26.93 -1.43 2.10
N ARG A 182 27.25 -1.19 0.82
CA ARG A 182 28.15 -0.14 0.35
C ARG A 182 27.41 1.20 0.16
N VAL A 183 26.53 1.53 1.10
CA VAL A 183 25.75 2.78 1.11
C VAL A 183 26.20 3.61 2.29
N ALA A 184 27.10 4.55 2.02
CA ALA A 184 27.74 5.37 3.05
C ALA A 184 26.79 6.39 3.70
N GLN A 185 25.77 6.86 2.98
CA GLN A 185 24.85 7.87 3.50
C GLN A 185 23.87 7.28 4.52
N GLU A 186 23.68 8.00 5.62
CA GLU A 186 22.58 7.77 6.55
C GLU A 186 21.24 8.19 5.92
N GLY A 187 20.15 7.56 6.36
CA GLY A 187 18.81 7.87 5.88
C GLY A 187 18.35 7.10 4.64
N PRO A 188 17.25 7.54 4.00
CA PRO A 188 16.62 6.85 2.89
C PRO A 188 17.46 6.94 1.61
N VAL A 189 17.31 5.93 0.75
CA VAL A 189 17.96 5.89 -0.57
C VAL A 189 16.95 5.63 -1.68
N ARG A 190 17.34 5.92 -2.91
CA ARG A 190 16.49 5.72 -4.08
C ARG A 190 17.16 4.82 -5.11
N ILE A 191 16.43 3.80 -5.57
CA ILE A 191 16.75 3.07 -6.80
C ILE A 191 15.80 3.59 -7.88
N THR A 192 16.35 4.02 -9.01
CA THR A 192 15.53 4.59 -10.11
C THR A 192 15.25 3.54 -11.17
N TYR A 193 14.01 3.46 -11.64
CA TYR A 193 13.63 2.66 -12.82
C TYR A 193 13.04 3.55 -13.92
N ARG A 194 13.15 3.12 -15.18
CA ARG A 194 12.69 3.87 -16.37
C ARG A 194 11.71 3.08 -17.21
N THR A 195 11.84 1.76 -17.23
CA THR A 195 10.98 0.86 -18.01
C THR A 195 10.32 -0.18 -17.11
N ARG A 196 9.28 -0.83 -17.63
CA ARG A 196 8.60 -1.93 -16.97
C ARG A 196 9.55 -3.10 -16.72
N GLU A 197 10.43 -3.39 -17.68
CA GLU A 197 11.39 -4.48 -17.61
C GLU A 197 12.46 -4.21 -16.54
N GLU A 198 12.93 -2.96 -16.45
CA GLU A 198 13.84 -2.53 -15.38
C GLU A 198 13.17 -2.66 -14.00
N TYR A 199 11.91 -2.23 -13.87
CA TYR A 199 11.13 -2.39 -12.64
C TYR A 199 11.05 -3.88 -12.24
N LYS A 200 10.58 -4.74 -13.15
CA LYS A 200 10.41 -6.18 -12.88
C LYS A 200 11.73 -6.86 -12.51
N LEU A 201 12.84 -6.48 -13.16
CA LEU A 201 14.16 -7.01 -12.83
C LEU A 201 14.60 -6.61 -11.41
N ILE A 202 14.41 -5.34 -11.03
CA ILE A 202 14.82 -4.81 -9.73
C ILE A 202 13.96 -5.40 -8.61
N THR A 203 12.63 -5.43 -8.76
CA THR A 203 11.73 -6.00 -7.75
C THR A 203 12.00 -7.47 -7.51
N LYS A 204 12.25 -8.25 -8.56
CA LYS A 204 12.64 -9.67 -8.44
C LYS A 204 13.92 -9.85 -7.62
N LYS A 205 14.93 -9.01 -7.83
CA LYS A 205 16.18 -9.03 -7.04
C LYS A 205 15.94 -8.67 -5.57
N LEU A 206 15.01 -7.76 -5.30
CA LEU A 206 14.67 -7.29 -3.95
C LEU A 206 13.63 -8.16 -3.23
N GLY A 207 13.00 -9.12 -3.92
CA GLY A 207 11.93 -9.96 -3.36
C GLY A 207 10.58 -9.24 -3.20
N LEU A 208 10.42 -8.09 -3.86
CA LEU A 208 9.18 -7.32 -3.94
C LEU A 208 8.21 -7.96 -4.93
N MET A 209 6.94 -7.58 -4.85
CA MET A 209 5.95 -7.93 -5.86
C MET A 209 6.20 -7.13 -7.15
N ASP A 210 6.20 -7.84 -8.28
CA ASP A 210 6.58 -7.34 -9.59
C ASP A 210 5.40 -7.19 -10.56
N ASP A 211 4.19 -7.52 -10.11
CA ASP A 211 2.95 -7.37 -10.87
C ASP A 211 2.41 -5.95 -10.84
N PHE A 212 1.64 -5.62 -11.88
CA PHE A 212 0.95 -4.35 -12.04
C PHE A 212 -0.55 -4.59 -12.20
N LYS A 213 -1.36 -3.66 -11.70
CA LYS A 213 -2.80 -3.60 -11.98
C LYS A 213 -3.13 -2.25 -12.57
N SER A 214 -3.58 -2.24 -13.83
CA SER A 214 -3.80 -1.02 -14.63
C SER A 214 -2.60 -0.07 -14.59
N GLY A 215 -1.40 -0.62 -14.72
CA GLY A 215 -0.13 0.12 -14.67
C GLY A 215 0.39 0.49 -13.28
N VAL A 216 -0.37 0.21 -12.22
CA VAL A 216 0.00 0.56 -10.84
C VAL A 216 0.75 -0.60 -10.18
N PRO A 217 2.01 -0.43 -9.75
CA PRO A 217 2.70 -1.43 -8.96
C PRO A 217 2.15 -1.52 -7.53
N ARG A 218 2.30 -2.69 -6.91
CA ARG A 218 1.91 -2.97 -5.52
C ARG A 218 2.51 -1.94 -4.55
N THR A 219 1.70 -1.44 -3.61
CA THR A 219 2.04 -0.39 -2.62
C THR A 219 2.52 0.96 -3.17
N ALA A 220 2.50 1.15 -4.49
CA ALA A 220 3.10 2.34 -5.09
C ALA A 220 2.26 3.60 -4.85
N TYR A 221 2.93 4.74 -4.68
CA TYR A 221 2.32 6.07 -4.72
C TYR A 221 3.08 6.93 -5.72
N LYS A 222 2.41 7.43 -6.76
CA LYS A 222 3.07 8.12 -7.90
C LYS A 222 4.21 7.29 -8.53
N GLY A 223 3.99 5.98 -8.63
CA GLY A 223 4.97 4.99 -9.08
C GLY A 223 6.07 4.64 -8.06
N ILE A 224 6.14 5.33 -6.92
CA ILE A 224 7.18 5.09 -5.92
C ILE A 224 6.77 3.93 -5.00
N VAL A 225 7.55 2.86 -4.97
CA VAL A 225 7.41 1.75 -4.02
C VAL A 225 8.41 1.95 -2.89
N THR A 226 7.89 2.12 -1.67
CA THR A 226 8.71 2.34 -0.46
C THR A 226 8.66 1.11 0.44
N PHE A 227 9.84 0.63 0.81
CA PHE A 227 10.05 -0.57 1.62
C PHE A 227 11.36 -0.42 2.41
N HIS A 228 11.59 -1.31 3.36
CA HIS A 228 12.87 -1.40 4.06
C HIS A 228 13.70 -2.56 3.51
N TYR A 229 15.02 -2.42 3.50
CA TYR A 229 15.92 -3.49 3.12
C TYR A 229 17.16 -3.41 4.00
N LYS A 230 17.40 -4.43 4.82
CA LYS A 230 18.49 -4.45 5.83
C LYS A 230 18.52 -3.16 6.68
N ASN A 231 17.38 -2.83 7.28
CA ASN A 231 17.16 -1.63 8.12
C ASN A 231 17.34 -0.27 7.42
N LYS A 232 17.43 -0.24 6.08
CA LYS A 232 17.48 1.01 5.31
C LYS A 232 16.17 1.22 4.56
N MET A 233 15.61 2.42 4.64
CA MET A 233 14.45 2.81 3.82
C MET A 233 14.89 2.97 2.37
N VAL A 234 14.21 2.30 1.46
CA VAL A 234 14.50 2.31 0.02
C VAL A 234 13.26 2.71 -0.74
N HIS A 235 13.43 3.65 -1.66
CA HIS A 235 12.42 4.07 -2.63
C HIS A 235 12.79 3.52 -4.00
N LEU A 236 12.03 2.54 -4.49
CA LEU A 236 12.07 2.18 -5.91
C LEU A 236 11.14 3.15 -6.65
N ALA A 237 11.71 4.10 -7.38
CA ALA A 237 10.99 5.24 -7.93
C ALA A 237 11.22 5.40 -9.44
N PRO A 238 10.22 5.91 -10.19
CA PRO A 238 10.43 6.33 -11.57
C PRO A 238 11.36 7.55 -11.62
N THR A 239 11.69 8.01 -12.82
CA THR A 239 12.37 9.29 -13.01
C THR A 239 11.47 10.46 -12.60
N ALA A 240 12.08 11.59 -12.21
CA ALA A 240 11.35 12.76 -11.70
C ALA A 240 10.37 13.40 -12.71
N ASN A 241 10.49 13.06 -14.01
CA ASN A 241 9.57 13.48 -15.06
C ASN A 241 8.38 12.52 -15.27
N TRP A 242 8.09 11.63 -14.30
CA TRP A 242 6.93 10.72 -14.32
C TRP A 242 5.62 11.48 -14.57
N ARG A 243 4.81 10.98 -15.52
CA ARG A 243 3.58 11.66 -16.00
C ARG A 243 2.27 10.97 -15.64
N GLY A 244 2.33 9.85 -14.92
CA GLY A 244 1.16 9.03 -14.66
C GLY A 244 1.45 7.54 -14.88
N TYR A 245 0.46 6.72 -14.54
CA TYR A 245 0.51 5.29 -14.78
C TYR A 245 0.22 4.97 -16.25
N ASP A 246 0.99 4.05 -16.82
CA ASP A 246 0.76 3.50 -18.15
C ASP A 246 -0.03 2.19 -18.01
N VAL A 247 -1.29 2.19 -18.45
CA VAL A 247 -2.17 1.02 -18.37
C VAL A 247 -1.68 -0.17 -19.22
N GLY A 248 -0.77 0.07 -20.17
CA GLY A 248 -0.08 -0.98 -20.92
C GLY A 248 0.91 -1.79 -20.08
N TRP A 249 1.27 -1.31 -18.88
CA TRP A 249 2.12 -2.07 -17.96
C TRP A 249 1.29 -3.12 -17.22
N SER A 250 1.36 -4.35 -17.75
CA SER A 250 0.93 -5.61 -17.13
C SER A 250 2.12 -6.50 -16.78
#